data_AF-X1HZD8-F1
#
_entry.id   AF-X1HZD8-F1
#
_cell.length_a   1.000
_cell.length_b   1.000
_cell.length_c   1.000
_cell.angle_alpha   90.00
_cell.angle_beta   90.00
_cell.angle_gamma   90.00
#
_symmetry.space_group_name_H-M   'P 1'
#
loop_
_entity.id
_entity.type
_entity.pdbx_description
1 polymer ?
#
loop_
_entity_poly.entity_id
_entity_poly.type
_entity_poly.pdbx_seq_one_letter_code
_entity_poly.pdbx_strand_id
1 'polypeptide(L)'
;YINFYYDKYRNVFYRFVTPGIEVDKSDNIRDLIEYKPVFSIMILDADLQVIGEELMPRDKYNSSMAFVGKEGLYISTNHIRNPDFSADYLRFELFKLEKKQD
;
A
#
# COMPACT_ATOMS: atom_id res chain seq x y z
N TYR A 1 -9.46 -6.90 6.72
CA TYR A 1 -8.27 -7.72 7.01
C TYR A 1 -7.05 -6.83 7.07
N ILE A 2 -6.04 -7.20 7.87
CA ILE A 2 -4.75 -6.52 7.95
C ILE A 2 -3.87 -7.07 6.83
N ASN A 3 -3.32 -6.21 5.97
CA ASN A 3 -2.38 -6.63 4.94
C ASN A 3 -0.96 -6.63 5.52
N PHE A 4 -0.41 -7.81 5.74
CA PHE A 4 0.90 -8.06 6.34
C PHE A 4 1.66 -9.07 5.47
N TYR A 5 2.75 -8.64 4.84
CA TYR A 5 3.49 -9.42 3.86
C TYR A 5 4.91 -9.67 4.35
N TYR A 6 5.37 -10.92 4.30
CA TYR A 6 6.77 -11.25 4.46
C TYR A 6 7.50 -11.14 3.12
N ASP A 7 8.54 -10.31 3.05
CA ASP A 7 9.47 -10.29 1.93
C ASP A 7 10.67 -11.19 2.20
N LYS A 8 10.57 -12.42 1.71
CA LYS A 8 11.65 -13.43 1.81
C LYS A 8 12.94 -13.08 1.05
N TYR A 9 12.90 -12.14 0.10
CA TYR A 9 14.07 -11.74 -0.67
C TYR A 9 14.89 -10.66 0.04
N ARG A 10 14.24 -9.87 0.91
CA ARG A 10 14.86 -8.78 1.69
C ARG A 10 14.89 -9.04 3.19
N ASN A 11 14.24 -10.12 3.64
CA ASN A 11 14.06 -10.52 5.03
C ASN A 11 13.44 -9.41 5.91
N VAL A 12 12.35 -8.82 5.42
CA VAL A 12 11.57 -7.79 6.11
C VAL A 12 10.08 -8.11 6.04
N PHE A 13 9.28 -7.39 6.82
CA PHE A 13 7.83 -7.43 6.73
C PHE A 13 7.28 -6.07 6.28
N TYR A 14 6.23 -6.09 5.46
CA TYR A 14 5.45 -4.92 5.08
C TYR A 14 4.07 -4.99 5.72
N ARG A 15 3.74 -4.02 6.57
CA ARG A 15 2.43 -3.84 7.17
C ARG A 15 1.76 -2.61 6.58
N PHE A 16 0.60 -2.78 5.96
CA PHE A 16 -0.17 -1.67 5.45
C PHE A 16 -1.00 -1.07 6.59
N VAL A 17 -0.86 0.23 6.80
CA VAL A 17 -1.50 0.97 7.89
C VAL A 17 -2.42 2.01 7.27
N THR A 18 -3.66 2.09 7.73
CA THR A 18 -4.61 3.11 7.28
C THR A 18 -4.66 4.21 8.32
N PRO A 19 -4.16 5.42 8.03
CA PRO A 19 -4.29 6.54 8.94
C PRO A 19 -5.76 6.97 9.04
N GLY A 20 -6.10 7.69 10.10
CA GLY A 20 -7.41 8.33 10.20
C GLY A 20 -7.61 9.33 9.06
N ILE A 21 -8.81 9.33 8.48
CA ILE A 21 -9.23 10.34 7.49
C ILE A 21 -10.48 11.04 8.00
N GLU A 22 -10.66 12.29 7.61
CA GLU A 22 -11.95 12.95 7.73
C GLU A 22 -12.93 12.33 6.74
N VAL A 23 -14.19 12.19 7.16
CA VAL A 23 -15.26 11.57 6.39
C VAL A 23 -16.50 12.46 6.49
N ASP A 24 -17.03 12.85 5.34
CA ASP A 24 -18.24 13.65 5.23
C ASP A 24 -19.49 12.78 5.21
N LYS A 25 -20.64 13.37 5.57
CA LYS A 25 -21.94 12.66 5.52
C LYS A 25 -22.33 12.19 4.11
N SER A 26 -21.80 12.85 3.07
CA SER A 26 -22.02 12.49 1.67
C SER A 26 -21.10 11.38 1.17
N ASP A 27 -20.09 10.98 1.95
CA ASP A 27 -19.16 9.95 1.52
C ASP A 27 -19.81 8.56 1.49
N ASN A 28 -19.48 7.80 0.45
CA ASN A 28 -19.79 6.38 0.41
C ASN A 28 -18.75 5.63 1.26
N ILE A 29 -19.16 5.26 2.49
CA ILE A 29 -18.33 4.51 3.43
C ILE A 29 -17.81 3.20 2.85
N ARG A 30 -18.61 2.52 2.00
CA ARG A 30 -18.19 1.26 1.37
C ARG A 30 -17.01 1.50 0.45
N ASP A 31 -17.08 2.55 -0.36
CA ASP A 31 -16.01 2.91 -1.29
C ASP A 31 -14.74 3.31 -0.51
N LEU A 32 -14.87 4.05 0.60
CA LEU A 32 -13.72 4.42 1.44
C LEU A 32 -13.04 3.20 2.11
N ILE A 33 -13.80 2.16 2.42
CA ILE A 33 -13.26 0.92 3.01
C ILE A 33 -12.55 0.09 1.93
N GLU A 34 -13.16 -0.06 0.76
CA GLU A 34 -12.68 -0.87 -0.36
C GLU A 34 -11.50 -0.20 -1.09
N TYR A 35 -11.64 1.09 -1.38
CA TYR A 35 -10.68 1.95 -2.06
C TYR A 35 -10.19 3.02 -1.08
N LYS A 36 -9.27 2.59 -0.21
CA LYS A 36 -8.71 3.45 0.82
C LYS A 36 -8.02 4.65 0.17
N PRO A 37 -8.45 5.88 0.48
CA PRO A 37 -7.87 7.06 -0.16
C PRO A 37 -6.38 7.23 0.17
N VAL A 38 -5.94 6.76 1.33
CA VAL A 38 -4.54 6.86 1.76
C VAL A 38 -4.22 5.69 2.69
N PHE A 39 -2.97 5.25 2.63
CA PHE A 39 -2.38 4.28 3.55
C PHE A 39 -0.87 4.51 3.61
N SER A 40 -0.21 3.98 4.63
CA SER A 40 1.24 3.89 4.71
C SER A 40 1.71 2.44 4.68
N ILE A 41 2.96 2.24 4.33
CA ILE A 41 3.64 0.95 4.38
C ILE A 41 4.68 1.03 5.49
N MET A 42 4.36 0.42 6.63
CA MET A 42 5.30 0.23 7.73
C MET A 42 6.20 -0.96 7.40
N ILE A 43 7.51 -0.76 7.51
CA ILE A 43 8.54 -1.75 7.21
C ILE A 43 9.11 -2.23 8.54
N LEU A 44 9.12 -3.54 8.75
CA LEU A 44 9.66 -4.17 9.95
C LEU A 44 10.81 -5.12 9.60
N ASP A 45 11.81 -5.21 10.45
CA ASP A 45 12.86 -6.21 10.34
C ASP A 45 12.39 -7.62 10.77
N ALA A 46 13.31 -8.58 10.76
CA ALA A 46 13.03 -9.97 11.11
C ALA A 46 12.57 -10.15 12.58
N ASP A 47 12.93 -9.22 13.46
CA ASP A 47 12.56 -9.18 14.88
C ASP A 47 11.30 -8.32 15.14
N LEU A 48 10.58 -7.97 14.06
CA LEU A 48 9.38 -7.14 14.08
C LEU A 48 9.60 -5.74 14.65
N GLN A 49 10.82 -5.22 14.59
CA GLN A 49 11.09 -3.82 14.92
C GLN A 49 10.83 -2.93 13.71
N VAL A 50 10.22 -1.77 13.91
CA VAL A 50 9.94 -0.81 12.83
C VAL A 50 11.24 -0.16 12.37
N ILE A 51 11.57 -0.31 11.09
CA ILE A 51 12.79 0.24 10.47
C ILE A 51 12.49 1.33 9.44
N GLY A 52 11.22 1.58 9.14
CA GLY A 52 10.78 2.66 8.26
C GLY A 52 9.27 2.67 8.06
N GLU A 53 8.75 3.78 7.56
CA GLU A 53 7.36 3.92 7.15
C GLU A 53 7.26 4.95 6.03
N GLU A 54 6.51 4.64 4.98
CA GLU A 54 6.27 5.55 3.85
C GLU A 54 4.76 5.79 3.67
N LEU A 55 4.34 7.06 3.64
CA LEU A 55 2.95 7.43 3.36
C LEU A 55 2.72 7.44 1.86
N MET A 56 1.73 6.68 1.40
CA MET A 56 1.47 6.53 -0.03
C MET A 56 0.66 7.72 -0.58
N PRO A 57 0.86 8.07 -1.86
CA PRO A 57 0.04 9.04 -2.56
C PRO A 57 -1.45 8.74 -2.44
N ARG A 58 -2.22 9.79 -2.20
CA ARG A 58 -3.67 9.69 -2.12
C ARG A 58 -4.28 9.20 -3.43
N ASP A 59 -5.28 8.34 -3.33
CA ASP A 59 -6.17 7.88 -4.41
C ASP A 59 -5.47 7.18 -5.59
N LYS A 60 -4.18 6.80 -5.44
CA LYS A 60 -3.38 6.18 -6.53
C LYS A 60 -3.38 4.65 -6.48
N TYR A 61 -3.23 4.06 -5.30
CA TYR A 61 -2.99 2.62 -5.15
C TYR A 61 -4.12 1.91 -4.41
N ASN A 62 -4.37 0.65 -4.78
CA ASN A 62 -5.27 -0.22 -4.05
C ASN A 62 -4.49 -1.02 -3.00
N SER A 63 -4.59 -0.60 -1.73
CA SER A 63 -3.89 -1.23 -0.61
C SER A 63 -4.25 -2.70 -0.39
N SER A 64 -5.41 -3.15 -0.90
CA SER A 64 -5.91 -4.52 -0.76
C SER A 64 -5.33 -5.47 -1.80
N MET A 65 -4.57 -4.95 -2.78
CA MET A 65 -4.01 -5.71 -3.89
C MET A 65 -2.51 -5.47 -3.98
N ALA A 66 -1.73 -6.29 -3.27
CA ALA A 66 -0.28 -6.24 -3.29
C ALA A 66 0.33 -7.65 -3.19
N PHE A 67 1.57 -7.80 -3.66
CA PHE A 67 2.34 -9.05 -3.49
C PHE A 67 3.85 -8.77 -3.49
N VAL A 68 4.60 -9.66 -2.84
CA VAL A 68 6.07 -9.63 -2.90
C VAL A 68 6.56 -10.42 -4.09
N GLY A 69 7.35 -9.78 -4.96
CA GLY A 69 8.14 -10.41 -6.01
C GLY A 69 9.64 -10.36 -5.72
N LYS A 70 10.43 -11.03 -6.57
CA LYS A 70 11.90 -11.03 -6.47
C LYS A 70 12.46 -9.59 -6.44
N GLU A 71 11.91 -8.73 -7.30
CA GLU A 71 12.39 -7.35 -7.48
C GLU A 71 11.88 -6.35 -6.43
N GLY A 72 10.84 -6.69 -5.65
CA GLY A 72 10.27 -5.79 -4.64
C GLY A 72 8.81 -6.06 -4.32
N LEU A 73 8.19 -5.09 -3.66
CA LEU A 73 6.76 -5.09 -3.34
C LEU A 73 5.99 -4.52 -4.53
N TYR A 74 5.05 -5.27 -5.07
CA TYR A 74 4.16 -4.82 -6.13
C TYR A 74 2.83 -4.39 -5.52
N ILE A 75 2.37 -3.18 -5.84
CA ILE A 75 1.10 -2.64 -5.35
C ILE A 75 0.26 -2.20 -6.53
N SER A 76 -1.03 -2.57 -6.52
CA SER A 76 -1.91 -2.29 -7.64
C SER A 76 -2.19 -0.79 -7.76
N THR A 77 -2.23 -0.28 -8.99
CA THR A 77 -2.68 1.09 -9.30
C THR A 77 -4.18 1.15 -9.60
N ASN A 78 -4.91 0.05 -9.42
CA ASN A 78 -6.36 -0.05 -9.67
C ASN A 78 -7.21 0.55 -8.55
N HIS A 79 -6.89 1.78 -8.13
CA HIS A 79 -7.76 2.58 -7.28
C HIS A 79 -8.80 3.28 -8.17
N ILE A 80 -10.09 3.26 -7.83
CA ILE A 80 -11.16 3.81 -8.70
C ILE A 80 -11.06 5.32 -8.95
N ARG A 81 -10.34 6.05 -8.09
CA ARG A 81 -10.07 7.49 -8.23
C ARG A 81 -8.71 7.79 -8.88
N ASN A 82 -7.93 6.78 -9.24
CA ASN A 82 -6.69 7.00 -9.99
C ASN A 82 -7.06 7.45 -11.42
N PRO A 83 -6.54 8.58 -11.93
CA PRO A 83 -6.80 9.03 -13.31
C PRO A 83 -6.50 7.99 -14.39
N ASP A 84 -5.55 7.10 -14.13
CA ASP A 84 -5.16 6.02 -15.05
C ASP A 84 -5.97 4.73 -14.86
N PHE A 85 -6.99 4.72 -13.99
CA PHE A 85 -7.80 3.53 -13.72
C PHE A 85 -8.44 2.96 -14.99
N SER A 86 -8.39 1.63 -15.13
CA SER A 86 -9.06 0.90 -16.19
C SER A 86 -9.53 -0.45 -15.68
N ALA A 87 -10.81 -0.77 -15.86
CA ALA A 87 -11.36 -2.07 -15.47
C ALA A 87 -10.79 -3.23 -16.29
N ASP A 88 -10.33 -2.95 -17.52
CA ASP A 88 -9.79 -3.97 -18.44
C ASP A 88 -8.36 -4.41 -18.11
N TYR A 89 -7.65 -3.67 -17.25
CA TYR A 89 -6.24 -3.93 -16.96
C TYR A 89 -5.99 -4.00 -15.47
N LEU A 90 -5.41 -5.12 -15.02
CA LEU A 90 -4.83 -5.20 -13.69
C LEU A 90 -3.37 -4.74 -13.74
N ARG A 91 -3.05 -3.61 -13.11
CA ARG A 91 -1.74 -2.97 -13.15
C ARG A 91 -1.12 -2.92 -11.76
N PHE A 92 0.20 -3.06 -11.71
CA PHE A 92 1.00 -2.97 -10.50
C PHE A 92 2.23 -2.11 -10.75
N GLU A 93 2.60 -1.29 -9.76
CA GLU A 93 3.90 -0.63 -9.72
C GLU A 93 4.83 -1.36 -8.75
N LEU A 94 6.12 -1.39 -9.10
CA LEU A 94 7.19 -2.01 -8.31
C LEU A 94 7.77 -0.98 -7.33
N PHE A 95 7.74 -1.31 -6.04
CA PHE A 95 8.41 -0.60 -4.96
C PHE A 95 9.66 -1.34 -4.54
N LYS A 96 10.80 -0.65 -4.62
CA LYS A 96 12.07 -1.14 -4.11
C LYS A 96 12.32 -0.58 -2.71
N LEU A 97 12.81 -1.46 -1.83
CA LEU A 97 13.26 -1.04 -0.52
C LEU A 97 14.68 -0.49 -0.64
N GLU A 98 14.86 0.77 -0.30
CA GLU A 98 16.14 1.47 -0.32
C GLU A 98 16.42 2.07 1.06
N LYS A 99 17.70 2.23 1.41
CA LYS A 99 18.06 3.00 2.60
C LYS A 99 17.82 4.48 2.32
N LYS A 100 17.21 5.18 3.28
CA LYS A 100 17.08 6.65 3.20
C LYS A 100 18.47 7.26 3.13
N GLN A 101 18.70 8.11 2.13
CA GLN A 101 19.92 8.92 2.05
C GLN A 101 19.72 10.14 2.93
N ASP A 102 20.67 10.40 3.82
CA ASP A 102 20.73 11.60 4.67
C ASP A 102 21.14 12.85 3.86
#